data_AF-A0A8S9ZYF9-F1
#
_entry.id   AF-A0A8S9ZYF9-F1
#
_cell.length_a   1.000
_cell.length_b   1.000
_cell.length_c   1.000
_cell.angle_alpha   90.00
_cell.angle_beta   90.00
_cell.angle_gamma   90.00
#
_symmetry.space_group_name_H-M   'P 1'
#
loop_
_entity.id
_entity.type
_entity.pdbx_description
1 polymer ?
#
loop_
_entity_poly.entity_id
_entity_poly.type
_entity_poly.pdbx_seq_one_letter_code
_entity_poly.pdbx_strand_id
1 'polypeptide(L)'
;MGSNQQQQASQEGPDSLFSQQPFSTEDLPWWKQNFLLQQPTLVNAWNAVFPTVVVNIFGIVIFLRMGWIVGTAGFFQAIIALTLCTLFSSVTVLSAIGICERCQVQSGGIYFLVSHVLGKRIGGAIGIIYTFGQACATSLVALGFGESIASGISPIATKIVSIVVLLLLNVLNFAGLRFVIRLQLLLMCFLGLAIGDFLLGASLFTASNPEIGINPLSTKQLSANWYSNYSPQNCSDKTTLAFGEVEDHSQQNFESNNFFSVFGVLFANFIGVLAGKFKMF
;
A
#
# COMPACT_ATOMS: atom_id res chain seq x y z
N MET A 1 -21.81 -44.08 23.86
CA MET A 1 -20.69 -44.81 24.51
C MET A 1 -19.84 -45.36 23.37
N GLY A 2 -18.85 -44.62 22.86
CA GLY A 2 -17.46 -44.60 23.36
C GLY A 2 -16.76 -45.89 22.91
N SER A 3 -15.67 -45.94 22.15
CA SER A 3 -14.56 -44.99 21.97
C SER A 3 -13.62 -45.48 20.85
N ASN A 4 -13.26 -44.56 19.94
CA ASN A 4 -12.00 -44.38 19.21
C ASN A 4 -11.06 -45.59 18.97
N GLN A 5 -11.05 -46.06 17.73
CA GLN A 5 -9.86 -46.57 17.06
C GLN A 5 -9.07 -45.37 16.48
N GLN A 6 -7.82 -45.17 16.89
CA GLN A 6 -6.68 -44.87 16.00
C GLN A 6 -5.40 -44.52 16.77
N GLN A 7 -4.27 -44.93 16.18
CA GLN A 7 -2.88 -44.50 16.40
C GLN A 7 -2.11 -45.10 17.58
N GLN A 8 -1.75 -46.38 17.40
CA GLN A 8 -0.48 -46.92 17.87
C GLN A 8 0.64 -46.42 16.95
N ALA A 9 1.31 -45.33 17.33
CA ALA A 9 2.61 -44.96 16.80
C ALA A 9 3.68 -45.64 17.68
N SER A 10 4.62 -46.31 17.04
CA SER A 10 5.72 -47.06 17.63
C SER A 10 6.49 -46.23 18.66
N GLN A 11 6.59 -46.73 19.88
CA GLN A 11 7.33 -46.12 20.97
C GLN A 11 8.82 -46.50 20.82
N GLU A 12 9.63 -45.62 20.24
CA GLU A 12 11.08 -45.80 20.13
C GLU A 12 11.80 -45.50 21.44
N GLY A 13 12.91 -46.21 21.68
CA GLY A 13 13.71 -46.10 22.90
C GLY A 13 14.45 -44.76 23.05
N PRO A 14 14.95 -44.46 24.27
CA PRO A 14 15.48 -43.15 24.66
C PRO A 14 16.74 -42.68 23.92
N ASP A 15 17.35 -43.52 23.07
CA ASP A 15 18.63 -43.24 22.41
C ASP A 15 18.51 -42.98 20.90
N SER A 16 17.30 -42.73 20.37
CA SER A 16 17.15 -42.36 18.95
C SER A 16 17.61 -40.93 18.69
N LEU A 17 18.23 -40.71 17.52
CA LEU A 17 18.77 -39.41 17.06
C LEU A 17 17.66 -38.36 16.81
N PHE A 18 16.40 -38.80 16.82
CA PHE A 18 15.18 -38.01 16.74
C PHE A 18 14.36 -38.03 18.04
N SER A 19 14.94 -38.51 19.15
CA SER A 19 14.32 -38.36 20.46
C SER A 19 14.23 -36.86 20.76
N GLN A 20 13.03 -36.34 20.62
CA GLN A 20 12.72 -34.96 20.93
C GLN A 20 12.71 -34.88 22.46
N GLN A 21 13.87 -34.62 23.06
CA GLN A 21 13.92 -34.14 24.44
C GLN A 21 12.91 -32.99 24.53
N PRO A 22 11.96 -33.01 25.47
CA PRO A 22 11.14 -31.85 25.73
C PRO A 22 12.12 -30.74 26.10
N PHE A 23 12.31 -29.79 25.19
CA PHE A 23 13.24 -28.69 25.36
C PHE A 23 12.82 -27.93 26.62
N SER A 24 13.57 -28.12 27.70
CA SER A 24 13.33 -27.50 29.00
C SER A 24 13.39 -25.99 28.84
N THR A 25 12.24 -25.34 28.96
CA THR A 25 12.07 -23.89 28.78
C THR A 25 12.88 -23.05 29.80
N GLU A 26 13.50 -23.69 30.80
CA GLU A 26 14.23 -23.05 31.90
C GLU A 26 15.65 -22.57 31.53
N ASP A 27 16.27 -23.08 30.46
CA ASP A 27 17.71 -22.83 30.20
C ASP A 27 18.00 -21.63 29.27
N LEU A 28 16.97 -20.88 28.84
CA LEU A 28 17.15 -19.68 28.01
C LEU A 28 17.08 -18.40 28.86
N PRO A 29 18.00 -17.43 28.67
CA PRO A 29 17.87 -16.12 29.29
C PRO A 29 16.53 -15.46 28.92
N TRP A 30 15.90 -14.77 29.88
CA TRP A 30 14.57 -14.17 29.74
C TRP A 30 14.38 -13.30 28.47
N TRP A 31 15.44 -12.63 28.00
CA TRP A 31 15.40 -11.84 26.76
C TRP A 31 15.29 -12.69 25.50
N LYS A 32 15.81 -13.93 25.50
CA LYS A 32 15.67 -14.88 24.38
C LYS A 32 14.30 -15.52 24.37
N GLN A 33 13.68 -15.74 25.54
CA GLN A 33 12.31 -16.22 25.62
C GLN A 33 11.33 -15.19 25.03
N ASN A 34 11.48 -13.90 25.36
CA ASN A 34 10.63 -12.83 24.79
C ASN A 34 10.82 -12.63 23.27
N PHE A 35 12.03 -12.84 22.76
CA PHE A 35 12.36 -12.65 21.35
C PHE A 35 12.03 -13.88 20.48
N LEU A 36 12.26 -15.10 21.00
CA LEU A 36 12.11 -16.35 20.25
C LEU A 36 10.75 -17.02 20.47
N LEU A 37 10.21 -17.01 21.69
CA LEU A 37 8.86 -17.51 22.01
C LEU A 37 7.83 -16.39 21.84
N GLN A 38 7.89 -15.77 20.66
CA GLN A 38 6.94 -14.77 20.25
C GLN A 38 5.64 -15.52 19.92
N GLN A 39 4.85 -15.85 20.95
CA GLN A 39 3.51 -16.40 20.79
C GLN A 39 2.80 -15.55 19.72
N PRO A 40 2.15 -16.19 18.73
CA PRO A 40 1.38 -15.46 17.76
C PRO A 40 0.27 -14.77 18.53
N THR A 41 0.44 -13.49 18.86
CA THR A 41 -0.66 -12.65 19.26
C THR A 41 -1.72 -12.85 18.19
N LEU A 42 -2.94 -13.24 18.56
CA LEU A 42 -4.03 -13.36 17.60
C LEU A 42 -4.15 -12.02 16.89
N VAL A 43 -3.62 -11.99 15.66
CA VAL A 43 -3.70 -10.81 14.82
C VAL A 43 -5.06 -10.88 14.16
N ASN A 44 -6.04 -10.23 14.79
CA ASN A 44 -7.38 -10.17 14.22
C ASN A 44 -7.34 -9.46 12.87
N ALA A 45 -8.15 -9.93 11.91
CA ALA A 45 -8.24 -9.32 10.57
C ALA A 45 -8.49 -7.81 10.64
N TRP A 46 -9.35 -7.38 11.57
CA TRP A 46 -9.65 -5.97 11.84
C TRP A 46 -8.48 -5.14 12.33
N ASN A 47 -7.56 -5.73 13.09
CA ASN A 47 -6.48 -4.96 13.74
C ASN A 47 -5.19 -4.92 12.90
N ALA A 48 -5.06 -5.77 11.88
CA ALA A 48 -3.86 -5.75 11.04
C ALA A 48 -4.15 -5.79 9.54
N VAL A 49 -5.04 -6.65 9.06
CA VAL A 49 -5.28 -6.78 7.62
C VAL A 49 -6.00 -5.53 7.11
N PHE A 50 -7.08 -5.14 7.77
CA PHE A 50 -7.87 -3.96 7.36
C PHE A 50 -7.03 -2.66 7.36
N PRO A 51 -6.32 -2.28 8.44
CA PRO A 51 -5.47 -1.09 8.45
C PRO A 51 -4.32 -1.16 7.44
N THR A 52 -3.78 -2.35 7.17
CA THR A 52 -2.72 -2.52 6.16
C THR A 52 -3.23 -2.21 4.77
N VAL A 53 -4.40 -2.75 4.40
CA VAL A 53 -5.00 -2.54 3.08
C VAL A 53 -5.47 -1.09 2.92
N VAL A 54 -6.13 -0.52 3.93
CA VAL A 54 -6.65 0.85 3.89
C VAL A 54 -5.53 1.87 3.68
N VAL A 55 -4.47 1.82 4.49
CA VAL A 55 -3.33 2.74 4.36
C VAL A 55 -2.58 2.55 3.04
N ASN A 56 -2.56 1.33 2.48
CA ASN A 56 -1.94 1.11 1.19
C ASN A 56 -2.76 1.69 0.03
N ILE A 57 -4.10 1.56 0.07
CA ILE A 57 -4.98 2.12 -0.96
C ILE A 57 -5.01 3.65 -0.87
N PHE A 58 -5.18 4.19 0.34
CA PHE A 58 -5.15 5.62 0.63
C PHE A 58 -3.73 6.10 0.94
N GLY A 59 -2.79 5.74 0.07
CA GLY A 59 -1.40 6.14 0.20
C GLY A 59 -1.17 7.62 -0.11
N ILE A 60 0.06 8.09 0.11
CA ILE A 60 0.44 9.49 -0.13
C ILE A 60 0.19 9.98 -1.57
N VAL A 61 0.24 9.07 -2.53
CA VAL A 61 0.03 9.36 -3.94
C VAL A 61 -1.42 9.80 -4.20
N ILE A 62 -2.41 9.31 -3.44
CA ILE A 62 -3.80 9.79 -3.56
C ILE A 62 -3.90 11.27 -3.20
N PHE A 63 -3.21 11.71 -2.15
CA PHE A 63 -3.27 13.10 -1.68
C PHE A 63 -2.49 14.05 -2.60
N LEU A 64 -1.34 13.62 -3.10
CA LEU A 64 -0.50 14.46 -3.96
C LEU A 64 -0.99 14.50 -5.41
N ARG A 65 -1.50 13.38 -5.93
CA ARG A 65 -1.78 13.24 -7.37
C ARG A 65 -3.26 13.39 -7.73
N MET A 66 -4.22 13.21 -6.80
CA MET A 66 -5.65 13.31 -7.17
C MET A 66 -6.04 14.68 -7.70
N GLY A 67 -5.47 15.77 -7.17
CA GLY A 67 -5.73 17.12 -7.68
C GLY A 67 -5.35 17.26 -9.16
N TRP A 68 -4.16 16.77 -9.52
CA TRP A 68 -3.69 16.77 -10.91
C TRP A 68 -4.50 15.82 -11.81
N ILE A 69 -4.78 14.59 -11.34
CA ILE A 69 -5.58 13.58 -12.08
C ILE A 69 -6.94 14.15 -12.48
N VAL A 70 -7.68 14.71 -11.53
CA VAL A 70 -9.01 15.29 -11.78
C VAL A 70 -8.90 16.57 -12.62
N GLY A 71 -7.84 17.37 -12.42
CA GLY A 71 -7.59 18.58 -13.21
C GLY A 71 -7.31 18.31 -14.69
N THR A 72 -6.56 17.25 -15.03
CA THR A 72 -6.22 16.92 -16.42
C THR A 72 -7.27 16.04 -17.11
N ALA A 73 -7.74 14.99 -16.45
CA ALA A 73 -8.70 14.05 -17.02
C ALA A 73 -10.15 14.55 -16.96
N GLY A 74 -10.43 15.57 -16.14
CA GLY A 74 -11.78 16.01 -15.85
C GLY A 74 -12.53 15.03 -14.93
N PHE A 75 -13.65 15.48 -14.40
CA PHE A 75 -14.43 14.73 -13.42
C PHE A 75 -14.95 13.39 -13.96
N PHE A 76 -15.48 13.38 -15.20
CA PHE A 76 -16.10 12.20 -15.78
C PHE A 76 -15.08 11.07 -16.02
N GLN A 77 -13.94 11.37 -16.65
CA GLN A 77 -12.93 10.34 -16.92
C GLN A 77 -12.19 9.90 -15.66
N ALA A 78 -12.03 10.77 -14.65
CA ALA A 78 -11.48 10.39 -13.36
C ALA A 78 -12.37 9.34 -12.65
N ILE A 79 -13.70 9.49 -12.69
CA ILE A 79 -14.64 8.49 -12.14
C ILE A 79 -14.54 7.17 -12.91
N ILE A 80 -14.45 7.21 -14.24
CA ILE A 80 -14.28 6.00 -15.07
C ILE A 80 -12.98 5.29 -14.70
N ALA A 81 -11.87 6.02 -14.60
CA ALA A 81 -10.57 5.48 -14.20
C ALA A 81 -10.62 4.83 -12.81
N LEU A 82 -11.25 5.50 -11.83
CA LEU A 82 -11.42 4.97 -10.48
C LEU A 82 -12.28 3.70 -10.46
N THR A 83 -13.35 3.67 -11.25
CA THR A 83 -14.26 2.52 -11.36
C THR A 83 -13.54 1.33 -11.97
N LEU A 84 -12.80 1.53 -13.06
CA LEU A 84 -11.99 0.48 -13.70
C LEU A 84 -10.93 -0.08 -12.75
N CYS A 85 -10.25 0.79 -12.00
CA CYS A 85 -9.24 0.38 -11.03
C CYS A 85 -9.85 -0.45 -9.88
N THR A 86 -11.01 -0.02 -9.39
CA THR A 86 -11.77 -0.75 -8.37
C THR A 86 -12.25 -2.11 -8.89
N LEU A 87 -12.66 -2.19 -10.16
CA LEU A 87 -13.06 -3.44 -10.81
C LEU A 87 -11.89 -4.42 -10.90
N PHE A 88 -10.71 -3.99 -11.37
CA PHE A 88 -9.51 -4.83 -11.43
C PHE A 88 -9.06 -5.31 -10.05
N SER A 89 -9.09 -4.43 -9.05
CA SER A 89 -8.83 -4.79 -7.65
C SER A 89 -9.84 -5.83 -7.15
N SER A 90 -11.13 -5.62 -7.42
CA SER A 90 -12.20 -6.53 -6.97
C SER A 90 -12.06 -7.91 -7.60
N VAL A 91 -11.79 -7.99 -8.91
CA VAL A 91 -11.53 -9.26 -9.61
C VAL A 91 -10.33 -10.00 -8.99
N THR A 92 -9.27 -9.27 -8.66
CA THR A 92 -8.08 -9.85 -8.01
C THR A 92 -8.38 -10.39 -6.62
N VAL A 93 -9.12 -9.64 -5.79
CA VAL A 93 -9.52 -10.07 -4.45
C VAL A 93 -10.47 -11.27 -4.50
N LEU A 94 -11.48 -11.24 -5.37
CA LEU A 94 -12.41 -12.37 -5.54
C LEU A 94 -11.67 -13.63 -6.00
N SER A 95 -10.69 -13.49 -6.89
CA SER A 95 -9.81 -14.61 -7.27
C SER A 95 -9.01 -15.14 -6.08
N ALA A 96 -8.41 -14.27 -5.27
CA ALA A 96 -7.66 -14.66 -4.08
C ALA A 96 -8.55 -15.36 -3.03
N ILE A 97 -9.79 -14.91 -2.83
CA ILE A 97 -10.76 -15.56 -1.94
C ILE A 97 -11.06 -16.98 -2.43
N GLY A 98 -11.34 -17.16 -3.73
CA GLY A 98 -11.59 -18.49 -4.29
C GLY A 98 -10.40 -19.46 -4.18
N ILE A 99 -9.17 -18.94 -4.17
CA ILE A 99 -7.96 -19.72 -3.88
C ILE A 99 -7.93 -20.11 -2.40
N CYS A 100 -8.23 -19.18 -1.48
CA CYS A 100 -8.23 -19.43 -0.04
C CYS A 100 -9.29 -20.46 0.38
N GLU A 101 -10.48 -20.45 -0.23
CA GLU A 101 -11.55 -21.41 0.09
C GLU A 101 -11.21 -22.85 -0.29
N ARG A 102 -10.41 -23.05 -1.34
CA ARG A 102 -10.08 -24.38 -1.89
C ARG A 102 -8.80 -24.97 -1.29
N CYS A 103 -8.00 -24.16 -0.60
CA CYS A 103 -6.75 -24.60 -0.03
C CYS A 103 -6.85 -24.69 1.49
N GLN A 104 -6.54 -25.86 2.04
CA GLN A 104 -6.31 -26.01 3.47
C GLN A 104 -4.98 -25.32 3.81
N VAL A 105 -5.05 -24.06 4.26
CA VAL A 105 -3.87 -23.23 4.45
C VAL A 105 -3.16 -23.65 5.74
N GLN A 106 -2.12 -24.47 5.61
CA GLN A 106 -1.12 -24.61 6.66
C GLN A 106 -0.32 -23.29 6.74
N SER A 107 -0.13 -22.79 7.96
CA SER A 107 0.50 -21.50 8.30
C SER A 107 1.56 -21.02 7.30
N GLY A 108 1.15 -20.18 6.35
CA GLY A 108 1.98 -19.69 5.24
C GLY A 108 1.38 -18.44 4.60
N GLY A 109 2.23 -17.56 4.07
CA GLY A 109 1.78 -16.32 3.40
C GLY A 109 1.25 -16.55 1.99
N ILE A 110 0.91 -15.46 1.29
CA ILE A 110 0.30 -15.49 -0.07
C ILE A 110 1.15 -16.28 -1.07
N TYR A 111 2.48 -16.13 -1.02
CA TYR A 111 3.38 -16.87 -1.90
C TYR A 111 3.24 -18.39 -1.73
N PHE A 112 3.15 -18.86 -0.48
CA PHE A 112 2.97 -20.28 -0.19
C PHE A 112 1.64 -20.77 -0.77
N LEU A 113 0.56 -20.01 -0.55
CA LEU A 113 -0.77 -20.31 -1.09
C LEU A 113 -0.77 -20.39 -2.63
N VAL A 114 -0.22 -19.38 -3.31
CA VAL A 114 -0.19 -19.33 -4.78
C VAL A 114 0.69 -20.44 -5.36
N SER A 115 1.85 -20.70 -4.75
CA SER A 115 2.76 -21.77 -5.19
C SER A 115 2.17 -23.17 -5.02
N HIS A 116 1.24 -23.34 -4.06
CA HIS A 116 0.54 -24.60 -3.82
C HIS A 116 -0.52 -24.86 -4.90
N VAL A 117 -1.22 -23.82 -5.36
CA VAL A 117 -2.30 -23.95 -6.37
C VAL A 117 -1.78 -23.96 -7.81
N LEU A 118 -0.88 -23.03 -8.16
CA LEU A 118 -0.38 -22.89 -9.53
C LEU A 118 0.87 -23.75 -9.80
N GLY A 119 1.40 -24.41 -8.77
CA GLY A 119 2.64 -25.17 -8.83
C GLY A 119 3.89 -24.30 -8.68
N LYS A 120 4.98 -24.93 -8.22
CA LYS A 120 6.23 -24.26 -7.82
C LYS A 120 6.86 -23.39 -8.93
N ARG A 121 6.77 -23.81 -10.20
CA ARG A 121 7.36 -23.08 -11.35
C ARG A 121 6.63 -21.76 -11.63
N ILE A 122 5.30 -21.78 -11.68
CA ILE A 122 4.49 -20.59 -11.97
C ILE A 122 4.41 -19.69 -10.73
N GLY A 123 4.24 -20.27 -9.54
CA GLY A 123 4.25 -19.53 -8.27
C GLY A 123 5.56 -18.76 -8.03
N GLY A 124 6.71 -19.36 -8.37
CA GLY A 124 8.02 -18.71 -8.29
C GLY A 124 8.12 -17.46 -9.18
N ALA A 125 7.70 -17.57 -10.46
CA ALA A 125 7.73 -16.45 -11.39
C ALA A 125 6.82 -15.29 -10.95
N ILE A 126 5.58 -15.60 -10.52
CA ILE A 126 4.63 -14.60 -10.02
C ILE A 126 5.18 -13.94 -8.74
N GLY A 127 5.80 -14.71 -7.85
CA GLY A 127 6.40 -14.20 -6.62
C GLY A 127 7.51 -13.17 -6.90
N ILE A 128 8.42 -13.47 -7.84
CA ILE A 128 9.50 -12.53 -8.21
C ILE A 128 8.94 -11.23 -8.78
N ILE A 129 7.97 -11.32 -9.70
CA ILE A 129 7.31 -10.14 -10.28
C ILE A 129 6.59 -9.32 -9.20
N TYR A 130 5.90 -9.99 -8.28
CA TYR A 130 5.21 -9.33 -7.18
C TYR A 130 6.18 -8.59 -6.24
N THR A 131 7.29 -9.22 -5.85
CA THR A 131 8.30 -8.58 -5.01
C THR A 131 8.93 -7.37 -5.70
N PHE A 132 9.22 -7.46 -7.00
CA PHE A 132 9.73 -6.33 -7.78
C PHE A 132 8.70 -5.19 -7.85
N GLY A 133 7.43 -5.50 -8.10
CA GLY A 133 6.36 -4.50 -8.10
C GLY A 133 6.20 -3.80 -6.75
N GLN A 134 6.28 -4.55 -5.64
CA GLN A 134 6.23 -3.98 -4.29
C GLN A 134 7.46 -3.11 -3.97
N ALA A 135 8.64 -3.45 -4.49
CA ALA A 135 9.83 -2.61 -4.36
C ALA A 135 9.66 -1.26 -5.08
N CYS A 136 9.15 -1.29 -6.32
CA CYS A 136 8.82 -0.08 -7.08
C CYS A 136 7.75 0.77 -6.38
N ALA A 137 6.70 0.14 -5.84
CA ALA A 137 5.65 0.84 -5.09
C ALA A 137 6.20 1.52 -3.83
N THR A 138 7.09 0.84 -3.09
CA THR A 138 7.75 1.41 -1.90
C THR A 138 8.61 2.63 -2.28
N SER A 139 9.34 2.55 -3.40
CA SER A 139 10.12 3.69 -3.92
C SER A 139 9.23 4.87 -4.29
N LEU A 140 8.07 4.62 -4.91
CA LEU A 140 7.12 5.67 -5.30
C LEU A 140 6.59 6.43 -4.07
N VAL A 141 6.23 5.71 -3.01
CA VAL A 141 5.76 6.31 -1.75
C VAL A 141 6.86 7.14 -1.09
N ALA A 142 8.11 6.65 -1.09
CA ALA A 142 9.25 7.40 -0.53
C ALA A 142 9.58 8.67 -1.34
N LEU A 143 9.44 8.61 -2.67
CA LEU A 143 9.59 9.78 -3.54
C LEU A 143 8.49 10.81 -3.28
N GLY A 144 7.22 10.39 -3.22
CA GLY A 144 6.11 11.30 -2.89
C GLY A 144 6.26 11.96 -1.52
N PHE A 145 6.81 11.23 -0.54
CA PHE A 145 7.12 11.79 0.77
C PHE A 145 8.26 12.81 0.71
N GLY A 146 9.30 12.54 -0.06
CA GLY A 146 10.37 13.49 -0.33
C GLY A 146 9.87 14.76 -1.01
N GLU A 147 8.99 14.62 -2.02
CA GLU A 147 8.36 15.75 -2.72
C GLU A 147 7.54 16.61 -1.75
N SER A 148 6.84 15.98 -0.81
CA SER A 148 6.02 16.70 0.18
C SER A 148 6.88 17.54 1.14
N ILE A 149 7.99 16.97 1.63
CA ILE A 149 8.87 17.65 2.61
C ILE A 149 9.75 18.71 1.96
N ALA A 150 10.36 18.40 0.81
CA ALA A 150 11.35 19.25 0.16
C ALA A 150 10.76 20.13 -0.95
N SER A 151 9.44 20.29 -0.97
CA SER A 151 8.73 21.12 -1.96
C SER A 151 9.30 22.55 -1.96
N GLY A 152 9.80 23.00 -3.13
CA GLY A 152 10.31 24.36 -3.33
C GLY A 152 11.75 24.64 -2.90
N ILE A 153 12.54 23.63 -2.49
CA ILE A 153 13.95 23.82 -2.10
C ILE A 153 14.91 23.54 -3.26
N SER A 154 15.02 22.27 -3.68
CA SER A 154 15.92 21.83 -4.75
C SER A 154 15.58 20.38 -5.15
N PRO A 155 15.69 20.02 -6.44
CA PRO A 155 15.48 18.64 -6.89
C PRO A 155 16.47 17.65 -6.26
N ILE A 156 17.68 18.10 -5.90
CA ILE A 156 18.66 17.26 -5.20
C ILE A 156 18.19 16.96 -3.77
N ALA A 157 17.59 17.95 -3.10
CA ALA A 157 17.13 17.82 -1.72
C ALA A 157 15.99 16.78 -1.62
N THR A 158 15.05 16.80 -2.57
CA THR A 158 13.97 15.81 -2.68
C THR A 158 14.51 14.37 -2.72
N LYS A 159 15.52 14.13 -3.55
CA LYS A 159 16.15 12.81 -3.69
C LYS A 159 16.83 12.38 -2.39
N ILE A 160 17.57 13.28 -1.73
CA ILE A 160 18.27 12.98 -0.48
C ILE A 160 17.26 12.64 0.62
N VAL A 161 16.18 13.41 0.77
CA VAL A 161 15.13 13.15 1.76
C VAL A 161 14.49 11.77 1.53
N SER A 162 14.16 11.42 0.29
CA SER A 162 13.60 10.10 -0.03
C SER A 162 14.55 8.95 0.32
N ILE A 163 15.86 9.10 0.06
CA ILE A 163 16.87 8.08 0.41
C ILE A 163 16.97 7.93 1.93
N VAL A 164 17.02 9.04 2.67
CA VAL A 164 17.06 9.02 4.14
C VAL A 164 15.83 8.33 4.72
N VAL A 165 14.65 8.60 4.14
CA VAL A 165 13.39 7.98 4.55
C VAL A 165 13.38 6.47 4.28
N LEU A 166 13.85 6.03 3.11
CA LEU A 166 14.00 4.59 2.82
C LEU A 166 14.93 3.89 3.81
N LEU A 167 16.06 4.52 4.16
CA LEU A 167 16.98 3.99 5.17
C LEU A 167 16.32 3.91 6.55
N LEU A 168 15.56 4.93 6.94
CA LEU A 168 14.79 4.93 8.20
C LEU A 168 13.76 3.81 8.22
N LEU A 169 12.96 3.65 7.16
CA LEU A 169 11.98 2.55 7.05
C LEU A 169 12.67 1.18 7.11
N ASN A 170 13.84 1.05 6.50
CA ASN A 170 14.63 -0.19 6.57
C ASN A 170 15.08 -0.50 8.00
N VAL A 171 15.54 0.50 8.76
CA VAL A 171 15.87 0.34 10.19
C VAL A 171 14.64 -0.03 11.02
N LEU A 172 13.49 0.61 10.78
CA LEU A 172 12.24 0.29 11.46
C LEU A 172 11.78 -1.15 11.18
N ASN A 173 12.01 -1.66 9.97
CA ASN A 173 11.73 -3.05 9.64
C ASN A 173 12.59 -4.04 10.45
N PHE A 174 13.83 -3.69 10.79
CA PHE A 174 14.68 -4.48 11.68
C PHE A 174 14.26 -4.43 13.16
N ALA A 175 13.69 -3.31 13.62
CA ALA A 175 13.27 -3.12 15.01
C ALA A 175 12.13 -4.05 15.46
N GLY A 176 11.39 -4.64 14.51
CA GLY A 176 10.47 -5.74 14.76
C GLY A 176 9.02 -5.47 14.34
N LEU A 177 8.35 -6.53 13.89
CA LEU A 177 7.03 -6.46 13.27
C LEU A 177 5.93 -5.92 14.20
N ARG A 178 6.07 -6.10 15.52
CA ARG A 178 5.09 -5.62 16.51
C ARG A 178 5.00 -4.09 16.54
N PHE A 179 6.12 -3.40 16.34
CA PHE A 179 6.16 -1.94 16.27
C PHE A 179 5.44 -1.45 15.00
N VAL A 180 5.73 -2.09 13.86
CA VAL A 180 5.13 -1.76 12.57
C VAL A 180 3.60 -1.86 12.61
N ILE A 181 3.04 -2.92 13.22
CA ILE A 181 1.58 -3.07 13.32
C ILE A 181 0.94 -1.95 14.17
N ARG A 182 1.58 -1.54 15.26
CA ARG A 182 1.09 -0.41 16.08
C ARG A 182 1.20 0.92 15.36
N LEU A 183 2.30 1.13 14.64
CA LEU A 183 2.50 2.32 13.81
C LEU A 183 1.44 2.40 12.70
N GLN A 184 1.12 1.26 12.06
CA GLN A 184 0.09 1.18 11.02
C GLN A 184 -1.29 1.64 11.51
N LEU A 185 -1.69 1.20 12.72
CA LEU A 185 -2.95 1.62 13.33
C LEU A 185 -2.97 3.12 13.63
N LEU A 186 -1.84 3.67 14.09
CA LEU A 186 -1.67 5.10 14.29
C LEU A 186 -1.76 5.88 12.98
N LEU A 187 -1.11 5.40 11.91
CA LEU A 187 -1.18 6.00 10.57
C LEU A 187 -2.60 6.00 10.00
N MET A 188 -3.35 4.92 10.20
CA MET A 188 -4.76 4.84 9.81
C MET A 188 -5.61 5.90 10.54
N CYS A 189 -5.33 6.17 11.82
CA CYS A 189 -6.03 7.22 12.56
C CYS A 189 -5.73 8.62 11.99
N PHE A 190 -4.45 8.94 11.74
CA PHE A 190 -4.07 10.20 11.10
C PHE A 190 -4.67 10.37 9.70
N LEU A 191 -4.72 9.28 8.93
CA LEU A 191 -5.38 9.27 7.63
C LEU A 191 -6.88 9.60 7.75
N GLY A 192 -7.58 9.00 8.72
CA GLY A 192 -8.99 9.30 8.97
C GLY A 192 -9.22 10.76 9.36
N LEU A 193 -8.33 11.32 10.19
CA LEU A 193 -8.37 12.74 10.54
C LEU A 193 -8.13 13.65 9.33
N ALA A 194 -7.15 13.32 8.48
CA ALA A 194 -6.86 14.08 7.27
C ALA A 194 -8.03 14.08 6.26
N ILE A 195 -8.69 12.93 6.07
CA ILE A 195 -9.88 12.84 5.23
C ILE A 195 -11.02 13.66 5.84
N GLY A 196 -11.22 13.57 7.17
CA GLY A 196 -12.22 14.36 7.89
C GLY A 196 -11.98 15.86 7.72
N ASP A 197 -10.75 16.32 7.93
CA ASP A 197 -10.34 17.72 7.74
C ASP A 197 -10.57 18.20 6.30
N PHE A 198 -10.20 17.38 5.30
CA PHE A 198 -10.45 17.69 3.89
C PHE A 198 -11.95 17.84 3.57
N LEU A 199 -12.80 16.95 4.08
CA LEU A 199 -14.25 17.01 3.87
C LEU A 199 -14.90 18.20 4.60
N LEU A 200 -14.45 18.50 5.81
CA LEU A 200 -14.88 19.69 6.55
C LEU A 200 -14.43 20.97 5.86
N GLY A 201 -13.20 21.02 5.35
CA GLY A 201 -12.70 22.09 4.51
C GLY A 201 -13.57 22.29 3.27
N ALA A 202 -13.85 21.23 2.51
CA ALA A 202 -14.67 21.32 1.30
C ALA A 202 -16.12 21.78 1.55
N SER A 203 -16.69 21.46 2.72
CA SER A 203 -18.10 21.76 3.04
C SER A 203 -18.31 23.08 3.78
N LEU A 204 -17.38 23.47 4.66
CA LEU A 204 -17.49 24.68 5.49
C LEU A 204 -16.79 25.88 4.86
N PHE A 205 -15.80 25.68 4.00
CA PHE A 205 -15.01 26.78 3.41
C PHE A 205 -15.80 27.51 2.32
N THR A 206 -16.44 28.61 2.70
CA THR A 206 -17.19 29.53 1.81
C THR A 206 -16.33 30.73 1.35
N ALA A 207 -15.09 30.86 1.85
CA ALA A 207 -14.21 31.95 1.45
C ALA A 207 -13.61 31.69 0.06
N SER A 208 -14.01 32.47 -0.95
CA SER A 208 -13.44 32.40 -2.29
C SER A 208 -12.13 33.20 -2.35
N ASN A 209 -11.01 32.52 -2.56
CA ASN A 209 -9.74 33.16 -2.92
C ASN A 209 -9.43 32.81 -4.39
N PRO A 210 -9.89 33.63 -5.35
CA PRO A 210 -9.74 33.32 -6.77
C PRO A 210 -8.27 33.26 -7.23
N GLU A 211 -7.35 33.91 -6.50
CA GLU A 211 -5.91 33.88 -6.81
C GLU A 211 -5.23 32.54 -6.49
N ILE A 212 -5.78 31.76 -5.57
CA ILE A 212 -5.25 30.45 -5.16
C ILE A 212 -6.05 29.31 -5.85
N GLY A 213 -7.04 29.64 -6.68
CA GLY A 213 -7.90 28.66 -7.33
C GLY A 213 -8.87 27.94 -6.39
N ILE A 214 -9.04 28.44 -5.16
CA ILE A 214 -9.92 27.85 -4.16
C ILE A 214 -11.31 28.47 -4.29
N ASN A 215 -12.23 27.72 -4.90
CA ASN A 215 -13.62 28.10 -5.08
C ASN A 215 -14.53 27.20 -4.25
N PRO A 216 -15.64 27.73 -3.70
CA PRO A 216 -16.64 26.91 -3.03
C PRO A 216 -17.25 25.90 -4.01
N LEU A 217 -17.77 24.80 -3.48
CA LEU A 217 -18.42 23.76 -4.28
C LEU A 217 -19.60 24.35 -5.06
N SER A 218 -19.43 24.50 -6.37
CA SER A 218 -20.43 25.08 -7.27
C SER A 218 -20.71 24.15 -8.43
N THR A 219 -22.00 24.00 -8.76
CA THR A 219 -22.46 23.22 -9.92
C THR A 219 -21.90 23.74 -11.23
N LYS A 220 -21.61 25.05 -11.31
CA LYS A 220 -20.95 25.68 -12.46
C LYS A 220 -19.49 25.26 -12.61
N GLN A 221 -18.79 25.09 -11.48
CA GLN A 221 -17.40 24.61 -11.49
C GLN A 221 -17.35 23.13 -11.89
N LEU A 222 -18.29 22.32 -11.39
CA LEU A 222 -18.39 20.91 -11.72
C LEU A 222 -18.67 20.70 -13.21
N SER A 223 -19.61 21.47 -13.79
CA SER A 223 -19.91 21.37 -15.22
C SER A 223 -18.77 21.89 -16.09
N ALA A 224 -18.04 22.92 -15.65
CA ALA A 224 -16.86 23.42 -16.35
C ALA A 224 -15.70 22.40 -16.39
N ASN A 225 -15.55 21.58 -15.34
CA ASN A 225 -14.51 20.55 -15.24
C ASN A 225 -15.01 19.14 -15.63
N TRP A 226 -16.16 19.05 -16.31
CA TRP A 226 -16.77 17.78 -16.64
C TRP A 226 -15.94 16.95 -17.64
N TYR A 227 -15.36 17.63 -18.63
CA TYR A 227 -14.61 17.03 -19.73
C TYR A 227 -13.09 17.14 -19.51
N SER A 228 -12.36 16.20 -20.12
CA SER A 228 -10.90 16.16 -20.06
C SER A 228 -10.29 17.31 -20.84
N ASN A 229 -9.26 17.92 -20.27
CA ASN A 229 -8.39 18.84 -20.98
C ASN A 229 -6.96 18.30 -20.95
N TYR A 230 -6.65 17.48 -21.95
CA TYR A 230 -5.31 16.90 -22.16
C TYR A 230 -4.37 17.85 -22.90
N SER A 231 -4.69 19.14 -22.97
CA SER A 231 -3.88 20.13 -23.66
C SER A 231 -2.46 20.19 -23.07
N PRO A 232 -1.41 20.22 -23.91
CA PRO A 232 -0.04 20.50 -23.48
C PRO A 232 0.09 22.00 -23.19
N GLN A 233 -0.67 22.50 -22.22
CA GLN A 233 -0.59 23.88 -21.79
C GLN A 233 0.41 23.99 -20.64
N ASN A 234 1.43 24.84 -20.86
CA ASN A 234 2.35 25.31 -19.83
C ASN A 234 1.55 26.08 -18.77
N CYS A 235 0.94 25.35 -17.84
CA CYS A 235 0.33 25.91 -16.63
C CYS A 235 1.41 26.35 -15.61
N SER A 236 2.59 26.78 -16.07
CA SER A 236 3.67 27.24 -15.20
C SER A 236 3.60 28.72 -14.85
N ASP A 237 2.81 29.54 -15.55
CA ASP A 237 2.98 30.98 -15.33
C ASP A 237 2.23 31.57 -14.13
N LYS A 238 1.17 30.95 -13.58
CA LYS A 238 0.45 31.56 -12.43
C LYS A 238 -0.20 30.65 -11.38
N THR A 239 -0.08 29.32 -11.47
CA THR A 239 -0.68 28.45 -10.44
C THR A 239 0.35 27.49 -9.89
N THR A 240 1.11 27.96 -8.90
CA THR A 240 1.98 27.15 -8.03
C THR A 240 1.12 26.26 -7.12
N LEU A 241 0.32 25.38 -7.71
CA LEU A 241 -0.22 24.20 -7.05
C LEU A 241 0.56 22.98 -7.55
N ALA A 242 1.86 23.04 -7.23
CA ALA A 242 2.81 21.94 -7.06
C ALA A 242 3.02 20.90 -8.19
N PHE A 243 4.24 20.37 -8.17
CA PHE A 243 4.71 19.11 -8.75
C PHE A 243 5.32 19.15 -10.15
N GLY A 244 6.52 19.73 -10.20
CA GLY A 244 7.51 19.45 -11.23
C GLY A 244 8.29 20.69 -11.66
N GLU A 245 9.30 21.09 -10.89
CA GLU A 245 10.34 21.92 -11.47
C GLU A 245 11.18 21.01 -12.37
N VAL A 246 10.88 21.06 -13.67
CA VAL A 246 11.74 20.47 -14.68
C VAL A 246 12.94 21.40 -14.81
N GLU A 247 14.08 20.98 -14.26
CA GLU A 247 15.37 21.57 -14.62
C GLU A 247 15.53 21.52 -16.14
N ASP A 248 15.84 22.69 -16.70
CA ASP A 248 15.77 23.08 -18.11
C ASP A 248 16.88 22.46 -19.00
N HIS A 249 17.19 21.18 -18.78
CA HIS A 249 18.24 20.47 -19.52
C HIS A 249 17.76 19.12 -20.07
N SER A 250 16.76 19.17 -20.93
CA SER A 250 16.68 18.42 -22.20
C SER A 250 15.26 18.55 -22.74
N GLN A 251 15.13 18.88 -24.03
CA GLN A 251 13.89 18.73 -24.78
C GLN A 251 13.43 17.26 -24.73
N GLN A 252 12.78 16.83 -23.65
CA GLN A 252 11.92 15.68 -23.68
C GLN A 252 10.57 16.19 -24.17
N ASN A 253 10.16 15.72 -25.35
CA ASN A 253 8.81 15.90 -25.88
C ASN A 253 7.82 15.69 -24.74
N PHE A 254 7.13 16.75 -24.31
CA PHE A 254 6.04 16.65 -23.36
C PHE A 254 4.93 15.90 -24.11
N GLU A 255 4.90 14.57 -23.99
CA GLU A 255 3.81 13.77 -24.54
C GLU A 255 2.51 14.35 -24.00
N SER A 256 1.54 14.60 -24.89
CA SER A 256 0.20 14.98 -24.45
C SER A 256 -0.26 13.93 -23.45
N ASN A 257 -0.58 14.36 -22.23
CA ASN A 257 -1.08 13.45 -21.21
C ASN A 257 -2.31 12.75 -21.80
N ASN A 258 -2.27 11.43 -21.89
CA ASN A 258 -3.39 10.63 -22.39
C ASN A 258 -4.11 9.99 -21.20
N PHE A 259 -5.36 9.57 -21.41
CA PHE A 259 -6.15 8.85 -20.41
C PHE A 259 -5.36 7.70 -19.76
N PHE A 260 -4.62 6.90 -20.55
CA PHE A 260 -3.83 5.78 -20.04
C PHE A 260 -2.64 6.19 -19.17
N SER A 261 -2.04 7.36 -19.41
CA SER A 261 -0.96 7.88 -18.56
C SER A 261 -1.49 8.25 -17.18
N VAL A 262 -2.61 9.00 -17.15
CA VAL A 262 -3.28 9.39 -15.91
C VAL A 262 -3.82 8.15 -15.17
N PHE A 263 -4.38 7.19 -15.90
CA PHE A 263 -4.82 5.92 -15.34
C PHE A 263 -3.66 5.13 -14.73
N GLY A 264 -2.48 5.10 -15.37
CA GLY A 264 -1.30 4.41 -14.85
C GLY A 264 -0.82 4.97 -13.51
N VAL A 265 -0.82 6.29 -13.36
CA VAL A 265 -0.50 6.98 -12.09
C VAL A 265 -1.51 6.63 -11.00
N LEU A 266 -2.80 6.60 -11.34
CA LEU A 266 -3.85 6.21 -10.40
C LEU A 266 -3.74 4.74 -9.98
N PHE A 267 -3.51 3.85 -10.95
CA PHE A 267 -3.47 2.40 -10.77
C PHE A 267 -2.39 1.94 -9.79
N ALA A 268 -1.26 2.66 -9.72
CA ALA A 268 -0.18 2.37 -8.79
C ALA A 268 -0.63 2.30 -7.30
N ASN A 269 -1.68 3.06 -6.93
CA ASN A 269 -2.23 3.07 -5.57
C ASN A 269 -2.93 1.75 -5.20
N PHE A 270 -3.44 1.01 -6.18
CA PHE A 270 -4.26 -0.17 -5.95
C PHE A 270 -3.45 -1.47 -5.95
N ILE A 271 -2.14 -1.41 -6.18
CA ILE A 271 -1.26 -2.59 -6.27
C ILE A 271 -1.13 -3.34 -4.93
N GLY A 272 -1.25 -2.66 -3.78
CA GLY A 272 -1.09 -3.30 -2.47
C GLY A 272 -2.39 -3.76 -1.80
N VAL A 273 -3.45 -3.99 -2.58
CA VAL A 273 -4.67 -4.66 -2.08
C VAL A 273 -4.36 -6.06 -1.52
N LEU A 274 -3.31 -6.72 -2.03
CA LEU A 274 -2.81 -7.99 -1.53
C LEU A 274 -1.72 -7.84 -0.45
N ALA A 275 -1.44 -6.64 0.07
CA ALA A 275 -0.38 -6.42 1.07
C ALA A 275 -0.74 -6.93 2.49
N GLY A 276 -2.00 -7.36 2.70
CA GLY A 276 -2.47 -7.90 3.97
C GLY A 276 -1.68 -9.13 4.43
N LYS A 277 -1.34 -9.20 5.72
CA LYS A 277 -0.76 -10.42 6.30
C LYS A 277 -1.80 -11.52 6.39
N PHE A 278 -1.79 -12.45 5.44
CA PHE A 278 -2.53 -13.71 5.52
C PHE A 278 -1.82 -14.62 6.52
N LYS A 279 -2.16 -14.45 7.80
CA LYS A 279 -1.98 -15.53 8.77
C LYS A 279 -3.38 -16.08 9.04
N MET A 280 -3.82 -16.99 8.18
CA MET A 280 -5.04 -17.74 8.44
C MET A 280 -4.73 -18.83 9.47
N PHE A 281 -5.71 -19.03 10.35
CA PHE A 281 -5.69 -19.85 11.55
C PHE A 281 -5.37 -21.31 11.28
#